data_AF-A0A2S6SB96-F1
#
_entry.id   AF-A0A2S6SB96-F1
#
_cell.length_a   1.000
_cell.length_b   1.000
_cell.length_c   1.000
_cell.angle_alpha   90.00
_cell.angle_beta   90.00
_cell.angle_gamma   90.00
#
_symmetry.space_group_name_H-M   'P 1'
#
loop_
_entity.id
_entity.type
_entity.pdbx_description
1 polymer ?
#
loop_
_entity_poly.entity_id
_entity_poly.type
_entity_poly.pdbx_seq_one_letter_code
_entity_poly.pdbx_strand_id
1 'polypeptide(L)'
;MKIILDAKNWRKKYKLINYCPKEIFRDSKSKSDSLFSLSFFIMIMATEILFNQPFGKKIGIIHNNIYQKVFKKKYEKLVRVETHTFGYSFLLILEKLFKEEQSLQNYVKEIINFVTCHWATIIKFNEKERLRRLEIIYSMWKENKKLVLSFKDESKIDLIFFLYKSFELGISNKGIIKKNISVVNFSVSKAKKEFRFDVLREFKKNFH
;
A
#
# COMPACT_ATOMS: atom_id res chain seq x y z
N MET A 1 -5.71 -21.43 -3.18
CA MET A 1 -4.46 -21.31 -3.98
C MET A 1 -4.64 -20.58 -5.33
N LYS A 2 -5.63 -19.67 -5.49
CA LYS A 2 -5.98 -19.07 -6.81
C LYS A 2 -5.72 -17.55 -6.93
N ILE A 3 -5.63 -16.84 -5.79
CA ILE A 3 -5.73 -15.38 -5.76
C ILE A 3 -4.55 -14.60 -6.35
N ILE A 4 -3.29 -15.08 -6.21
CA ILE A 4 -2.13 -14.46 -6.87
C ILE A 4 -2.21 -14.66 -8.39
N LEU A 5 -2.66 -15.85 -8.83
CA LEU A 5 -2.84 -16.13 -10.26
C LEU A 5 -3.94 -15.24 -10.84
N ASP A 6 -5.04 -15.07 -10.10
CA ASP A 6 -6.13 -14.16 -10.45
C ASP A 6 -5.62 -12.72 -10.55
N ALA A 7 -4.82 -12.23 -9.59
CA ALA A 7 -4.19 -10.90 -9.65
C ALA A 7 -3.27 -10.73 -10.86
N LYS A 8 -2.46 -11.75 -11.18
CA LYS A 8 -1.59 -11.77 -12.35
C LYS A 8 -2.38 -11.72 -13.65
N ASN A 9 -3.45 -12.49 -13.75
CA ASN A 9 -4.32 -12.54 -14.93
C ASN A 9 -5.10 -11.22 -15.09
N TRP A 10 -5.68 -10.72 -14.00
CA TRP A 10 -6.34 -9.42 -13.94
C TRP A 10 -5.41 -8.30 -14.42
N ARG A 11 -4.16 -8.26 -13.93
CA ARG A 11 -3.18 -7.24 -14.33
C ARG A 11 -2.84 -7.33 -15.82
N LYS A 12 -2.64 -8.55 -16.34
CA LYS A 12 -2.39 -8.76 -17.77
C LYS A 12 -3.56 -8.27 -18.63
N LYS A 13 -4.79 -8.61 -18.23
CA LYS A 13 -6.03 -8.22 -18.92
C LYS A 13 -6.13 -6.70 -19.06
N TYR A 14 -6.00 -5.96 -17.96
CA TYR A 14 -6.25 -4.52 -17.97
C TYR A 14 -5.03 -3.65 -18.30
N LYS A 15 -3.83 -4.25 -18.44
CA LYS A 15 -2.64 -3.53 -18.92
C LYS A 15 -2.86 -2.94 -20.32
N LEU A 16 -3.56 -3.65 -21.20
CA LEU A 16 -3.81 -3.22 -22.59
C LEU A 16 -4.66 -1.96 -22.68
N ILE A 17 -5.50 -1.70 -21.68
CA ILE A 17 -6.36 -0.51 -21.60
C ILE A 17 -5.83 0.52 -20.58
N ASN A 18 -4.54 0.45 -20.27
CA ASN A 18 -3.86 1.34 -19.31
C ASN A 18 -4.60 1.46 -17.95
N TYR A 19 -5.17 0.36 -17.47
CA TYR A 19 -5.92 0.30 -16.22
C TYR A 19 -7.05 1.35 -16.12
N CYS A 20 -7.78 1.61 -17.21
CA CYS A 20 -8.94 2.49 -17.21
C CYS A 20 -9.99 2.04 -16.17
N PRO A 21 -10.32 2.84 -15.15
CA PRO A 21 -11.24 2.43 -14.08
C PRO A 21 -12.64 2.09 -14.60
N LYS A 22 -13.17 2.89 -15.51
CA LYS A 22 -14.52 2.69 -16.08
C LYS A 22 -14.68 1.30 -16.67
N GLU A 23 -13.70 0.87 -17.47
CA GLU A 23 -13.69 -0.45 -18.11
C GLU A 23 -13.49 -1.58 -17.09
N ILE A 24 -12.60 -1.37 -16.11
CA ILE A 24 -12.34 -2.33 -15.03
C ILE A 24 -13.60 -2.60 -14.19
N PHE A 25 -14.29 -1.54 -13.76
CA PHE A 25 -15.46 -1.67 -12.90
C PHE A 25 -16.69 -2.13 -13.67
N ARG A 26 -16.82 -1.83 -14.98
CA ARG A 26 -17.85 -2.43 -15.85
C ARG A 26 -17.74 -3.96 -15.89
N ASP A 27 -16.53 -4.49 -15.85
CA ASP A 27 -16.28 -5.92 -15.86
C ASP A 27 -16.40 -6.58 -14.47
N SER A 28 -16.63 -5.79 -13.41
CA SER A 28 -16.79 -6.30 -12.03
C SER A 28 -18.21 -6.79 -11.82
N LYS A 29 -18.39 -8.10 -11.65
CA LYS A 29 -19.73 -8.74 -11.58
C LYS A 29 -20.21 -9.00 -10.16
N SER A 30 -19.34 -8.80 -9.19
CA SER A 30 -19.63 -9.04 -7.78
C SER A 30 -18.96 -7.99 -6.91
N LYS A 31 -19.48 -7.86 -5.70
CA LYS A 31 -18.87 -7.08 -4.62
C LYS A 31 -17.38 -7.37 -4.43
N SER A 32 -17.02 -8.65 -4.46
CA SER A 32 -15.64 -9.13 -4.33
C SER A 32 -14.76 -8.64 -5.49
N ASP A 33 -15.26 -8.68 -6.73
CA ASP A 33 -14.53 -8.19 -7.90
C ASP A 33 -14.30 -6.67 -7.83
N SER A 34 -15.31 -5.93 -7.39
CA SER A 34 -15.22 -4.48 -7.19
C SER A 34 -14.19 -4.13 -6.11
N LEU A 35 -14.18 -4.85 -4.97
CA LEU A 35 -13.18 -4.68 -3.92
C LEU A 35 -11.78 -5.10 -4.39
N PHE A 36 -11.67 -6.16 -5.18
CA PHE A 36 -10.42 -6.62 -5.76
C PHE A 36 -9.81 -5.55 -6.69
N SER A 37 -10.65 -4.97 -7.55
CA SER A 37 -10.26 -3.91 -8.48
C SER A 37 -9.89 -2.61 -7.75
N LEU A 38 -10.69 -2.18 -6.77
CA LEU A 38 -10.38 -1.04 -5.92
C LEU A 38 -9.02 -1.21 -5.20
N SER A 39 -8.78 -2.41 -4.68
CA SER A 39 -7.55 -2.74 -3.94
C SER A 39 -6.29 -2.64 -4.80
N PHE A 40 -6.39 -2.85 -6.11
CA PHE A 40 -5.28 -2.60 -7.03
C PHE A 40 -4.86 -1.13 -7.02
N PHE A 41 -5.82 -0.20 -7.16
CA PHE A 41 -5.53 1.23 -7.16
C PHE A 41 -5.05 1.74 -5.80
N ILE A 42 -5.60 1.21 -4.70
CA ILE A 42 -5.11 1.51 -3.35
C ILE A 42 -3.65 1.10 -3.19
N MET A 43 -3.30 -0.11 -3.67
CA MET A 43 -1.93 -0.60 -3.66
C MET A 43 -1.01 0.31 -4.49
N ILE A 44 -1.43 0.79 -5.66
CA ILE A 44 -0.65 1.74 -6.47
C ILE A 44 -0.40 3.05 -5.71
N MET A 45 -1.43 3.67 -5.13
CA MET A 45 -1.27 4.92 -4.37
C MET A 45 -0.34 4.75 -3.15
N ALA A 46 -0.46 3.63 -2.43
CA ALA A 46 0.45 3.31 -1.32
C ALA A 46 1.89 3.12 -1.80
N THR A 47 2.05 2.50 -2.97
CA THR A 47 3.35 2.28 -3.60
C THR A 47 3.99 3.58 -4.11
N GLU A 48 3.20 4.55 -4.57
CA GLU A 48 3.69 5.88 -4.93
C GLU A 48 4.25 6.63 -3.73
N ILE A 49 3.57 6.58 -2.57
CA ILE A 49 4.11 7.12 -1.32
C ILE A 49 5.44 6.43 -1.00
N LEU A 50 5.50 5.09 -1.06
CA LEU A 50 6.71 4.30 -0.80
C LEU A 50 7.88 4.68 -1.72
N PHE A 51 7.66 4.80 -3.03
CA PHE A 51 8.72 5.07 -4.00
C PHE A 51 9.21 6.51 -4.00
N ASN A 52 8.36 7.46 -3.60
CA ASN A 52 8.74 8.87 -3.46
C ASN A 52 9.47 9.16 -2.14
N GLN A 53 9.82 8.13 -1.34
CA GLN A 53 10.65 8.31 -0.14
C GLN A 53 12.14 8.41 -0.51
N PRO A 54 12.98 9.06 0.34
CA PRO A 54 14.44 9.18 0.14
C PRO A 54 15.19 7.85 -0.04
N PHE A 55 14.52 6.73 0.21
CA PHE A 55 15.04 5.37 0.18
C PHE A 55 14.71 4.56 -1.08
N GLY A 56 13.87 5.05 -2.00
CA GLY A 56 13.60 4.35 -3.27
C GLY A 56 14.87 4.00 -4.06
N LYS A 57 15.89 4.88 -3.99
CA LYS A 57 17.24 4.64 -4.54
C LYS A 57 18.16 3.82 -3.63
N LYS A 58 17.98 3.84 -2.30
CA LYS A 58 18.88 3.20 -1.31
C LYS A 58 18.57 1.73 -1.01
N ILE A 59 17.33 1.28 -1.21
CA ILE A 59 16.89 -0.08 -0.85
C ILE A 59 16.93 -1.04 -2.06
N GLY A 60 17.06 -0.52 -3.30
CA GLY A 60 17.07 -1.37 -4.48
C GLY A 60 15.81 -2.24 -4.57
N ILE A 61 14.64 -1.66 -4.25
CA ILE A 61 13.34 -2.33 -4.06
C ILE A 61 12.90 -3.16 -5.29
N ILE A 62 13.58 -3.01 -6.43
CA ILE A 62 13.28 -3.71 -7.69
C ILE A 62 14.38 -4.72 -8.10
N HIS A 63 15.53 -4.80 -7.42
CA HIS A 63 16.69 -5.55 -7.93
C HIS A 63 17.31 -6.61 -6.99
N ASN A 64 16.74 -6.89 -5.82
CA ASN A 64 17.41 -7.74 -4.81
C ASN A 64 17.01 -9.22 -4.77
N ASN A 65 16.52 -9.81 -5.88
CA ASN A 65 16.35 -11.28 -5.94
C ASN A 65 17.69 -12.04 -5.88
N ILE A 66 18.81 -11.41 -6.22
CA ILE A 66 20.14 -12.04 -6.22
C ILE A 66 20.78 -12.01 -4.82
N TYR A 67 20.49 -10.98 -4.01
CA TYR A 67 21.08 -10.80 -2.67
C TYR A 67 20.53 -11.76 -1.59
N GLN A 68 19.37 -12.39 -1.84
CA GLN A 68 18.70 -13.29 -0.91
C GLN A 68 19.56 -14.53 -0.56
N LYS A 69 20.40 -15.00 -1.50
CA LYS A 69 21.21 -16.21 -1.30
C LYS A 69 22.49 -15.98 -0.47
N VAL A 70 23.03 -14.76 -0.42
CA VAL A 70 24.36 -14.50 0.16
C VAL A 70 24.31 -13.79 1.52
N PHE A 71 23.27 -12.99 1.80
CA PHE A 71 23.20 -12.18 3.04
C PHE A 71 21.84 -12.22 3.74
N LYS A 72 21.48 -13.38 4.31
CA LYS A 72 20.17 -13.65 4.95
C LYS A 72 19.72 -12.59 5.97
N LYS A 73 20.59 -12.16 6.91
CA LYS A 73 20.25 -11.16 7.95
C LYS A 73 19.98 -9.76 7.37
N LYS A 74 20.78 -9.32 6.38
CA LYS A 74 20.57 -8.03 5.70
C LYS A 74 19.28 -8.05 4.89
N TYR A 75 18.99 -9.16 4.21
CA TYR A 75 17.74 -9.38 3.48
C TYR A 75 16.50 -9.33 4.39
N GLU A 76 16.53 -9.99 5.55
CA GLU A 76 15.42 -9.94 6.51
C GLU A 76 15.14 -8.52 7.03
N LYS A 77 16.19 -7.74 7.31
CA LYS A 77 16.05 -6.32 7.68
C LYS A 77 15.43 -5.51 6.54
N LEU A 78 15.86 -5.73 5.29
CA LEU A 78 15.31 -5.05 4.12
C LEU A 78 13.83 -5.38 3.89
N VAL A 79 13.46 -6.66 3.94
CA VAL A 79 12.06 -7.11 3.82
C VAL A 79 11.18 -6.51 4.91
N ARG A 80 11.70 -6.43 6.14
CA ARG A 80 10.99 -5.79 7.26
C ARG A 80 10.75 -4.31 6.97
N VAL A 81 11.79 -3.56 6.58
CA VAL A 81 11.69 -2.13 6.24
C VAL A 81 10.71 -1.92 5.10
N GLU A 82 10.81 -2.69 4.02
CA GLU A 82 9.90 -2.63 2.87
C GLU A 82 8.45 -2.86 3.29
N THR A 83 8.20 -3.91 4.09
CA THR A 83 6.85 -4.29 4.55
C THR A 83 6.24 -3.25 5.48
N HIS A 84 7.00 -2.72 6.43
CA HIS A 84 6.48 -1.69 7.34
C HIS A 84 6.27 -0.36 6.61
N THR A 85 7.17 0.01 5.69
CA THR A 85 7.04 1.26 4.92
C THR A 85 5.85 1.19 3.98
N PHE A 86 5.65 0.06 3.29
CA PHE A 86 4.44 -0.19 2.51
C PHE A 86 3.19 -0.17 3.42
N GLY A 87 3.24 -0.85 4.55
CA GLY A 87 2.12 -0.93 5.50
C GLY A 87 1.67 0.45 5.99
N TYR A 88 2.57 1.30 6.46
CA TYR A 88 2.21 2.66 6.90
C TYR A 88 1.77 3.57 5.75
N SER A 89 2.37 3.42 4.56
CA SER A 89 1.90 4.11 3.35
C SER A 89 0.45 3.71 3.02
N PHE A 90 0.15 2.42 3.11
CA PHE A 90 -1.19 1.89 2.91
C PHE A 90 -2.19 2.38 3.97
N LEU A 91 -1.81 2.42 5.25
CA LEU A 91 -2.68 2.97 6.31
C LEU A 91 -3.02 4.45 6.07
N LEU A 92 -2.07 5.24 5.54
CA LEU A 92 -2.31 6.64 5.17
C LEU A 92 -3.28 6.80 3.99
N ILE A 93 -3.27 5.85 3.04
CA ILE A 93 -4.25 5.79 1.96
C ILE A 93 -5.61 5.32 2.47
N LEU A 94 -5.66 4.36 3.40
CA LEU A 94 -6.91 3.94 4.03
C LEU A 94 -7.57 5.06 4.81
N GLU A 95 -6.80 5.89 5.53
CA GLU A 95 -7.34 7.05 6.26
C GLU A 95 -8.06 7.99 5.28
N LYS A 96 -7.42 8.30 4.14
CA LYS A 96 -8.05 9.12 3.10
C LYS A 96 -9.27 8.42 2.50
N LEU A 97 -9.17 7.13 2.16
CA LEU A 97 -10.28 6.36 1.58
C LEU A 97 -11.50 6.37 2.50
N PHE A 98 -11.33 6.09 3.78
CA PHE A 98 -12.42 6.01 4.75
C PHE A 98 -12.99 7.37 5.13
N LYS A 99 -12.22 8.45 4.96
CA LYS A 99 -12.73 9.81 5.04
C LYS A 99 -13.68 10.14 3.88
N GLU A 100 -13.42 9.59 2.68
CA GLU A 100 -14.24 9.81 1.48
C GLU A 100 -15.38 8.80 1.30
N GLU A 101 -15.23 7.60 1.87
CA GLU A 101 -16.23 6.53 1.84
C GLU A 101 -16.13 5.65 3.09
N GLN A 102 -16.86 6.05 4.12
CA GLN A 102 -16.84 5.41 5.44
C GLN A 102 -17.34 3.96 5.42
N SER A 103 -18.27 3.60 4.52
CA SER A 103 -18.82 2.23 4.45
C SER A 103 -17.76 1.17 4.14
N LEU A 104 -16.66 1.57 3.47
CA LEU A 104 -15.55 0.67 3.12
C LEU A 104 -14.78 0.15 4.33
N GLN A 105 -14.94 0.76 5.51
CA GLN A 105 -14.35 0.27 6.76
C GLN A 105 -14.78 -1.17 7.07
N ASN A 106 -16.01 -1.54 6.69
CA ASN A 106 -16.56 -2.88 6.88
C ASN A 106 -15.83 -3.95 6.05
N TYR A 107 -15.13 -3.55 4.98
CA TYR A 107 -14.41 -4.44 4.06
C TYR A 107 -12.88 -4.37 4.25
N VAL A 108 -12.38 -3.73 5.31
CA VAL A 108 -10.94 -3.49 5.48
C VAL A 108 -10.09 -4.77 5.45
N LYS A 109 -10.61 -5.88 5.98
CA LYS A 109 -9.88 -7.16 5.95
C LYS A 109 -9.74 -7.70 4.53
N GLU A 110 -10.80 -7.64 3.74
CA GLU A 110 -10.78 -8.04 2.33
C GLU A 110 -9.87 -7.13 1.51
N ILE A 111 -9.94 -5.82 1.73
CA ILE A 111 -9.05 -4.84 1.11
C ILE A 111 -7.59 -5.16 1.43
N ILE A 112 -7.25 -5.40 2.70
CA ILE A 112 -5.89 -5.80 3.11
C ILE A 112 -5.45 -7.06 2.35
N ASN A 113 -6.29 -8.08 2.30
CA ASN A 113 -5.97 -9.32 1.60
C ASN A 113 -5.73 -9.07 0.10
N PHE A 114 -6.60 -8.33 -0.59
CA PHE A 114 -6.47 -8.06 -2.02
C PHE A 114 -5.29 -7.13 -2.35
N VAL A 115 -5.04 -6.10 -1.55
CA VAL A 115 -3.88 -5.22 -1.68
C VAL A 115 -2.59 -6.05 -1.62
N THR A 116 -2.47 -6.98 -0.67
CA THR A 116 -1.27 -7.83 -0.58
C THR A 116 -1.12 -8.80 -1.76
N CYS A 117 -2.22 -9.24 -2.38
CA CYS A 117 -2.19 -10.07 -3.58
C CYS A 117 -1.68 -9.29 -4.80
N HIS A 118 -2.18 -8.06 -5.00
CA HIS A 118 -1.69 -7.17 -6.04
C HIS A 118 -0.23 -6.80 -5.83
N TRP A 119 0.15 -6.52 -4.59
CA TRP A 119 1.53 -6.22 -4.23
C TRP A 119 2.48 -7.39 -4.50
N ALA A 120 2.06 -8.62 -4.16
CA ALA A 120 2.79 -9.86 -4.49
C ALA A 120 3.11 -9.98 -5.96
N THR A 121 2.14 -9.63 -6.80
CA THR A 121 2.25 -9.72 -8.26
C THR A 121 3.23 -8.68 -8.82
N ILE A 122 3.33 -7.51 -8.19
CA ILE A 122 4.26 -6.44 -8.63
C ILE A 122 5.69 -6.75 -8.21
N ILE A 123 5.89 -7.12 -6.95
CA ILE A 123 7.22 -7.38 -6.38
C ILE A 123 7.71 -8.81 -6.68
N LYS A 124 6.83 -9.68 -7.17
CA LYS A 124 7.10 -11.09 -7.54
C LYS A 124 7.49 -11.98 -6.35
N PHE A 125 6.92 -11.75 -5.16
CA PHE A 125 7.07 -12.66 -4.04
C PHE A 125 6.04 -13.81 -4.08
N ASN A 126 6.37 -14.97 -3.50
CA ASN A 126 5.51 -16.18 -3.55
C ASN A 126 4.38 -16.15 -2.49
N GLU A 127 3.47 -17.15 -2.51
CA GLU A 127 2.32 -17.19 -1.59
C GLU A 127 2.73 -17.26 -0.11
N LYS A 128 3.79 -18.00 0.22
CA LYS A 128 4.30 -18.08 1.60
C LYS A 128 4.79 -16.71 2.07
N GLU A 129 5.50 -15.99 1.21
CA GLU A 129 5.95 -14.62 1.50
C GLU A 129 4.77 -13.65 1.60
N ARG A 130 3.75 -13.80 0.74
CA ARG A 130 2.52 -13.01 0.82
C ARG A 130 1.81 -13.19 2.14
N LEU A 131 1.60 -14.43 2.59
CA LEU A 131 0.92 -14.72 3.86
C LEU A 131 1.67 -14.11 5.05
N ARG A 132 3.00 -14.22 5.08
CA ARG A 132 3.82 -13.57 6.12
C ARG A 132 3.66 -12.05 6.11
N ARG A 133 3.69 -11.40 4.94
CA ARG A 133 3.51 -9.95 4.83
C ARG A 133 2.09 -9.51 5.16
N LEU A 134 1.08 -10.33 4.80
CA LEU A 134 -0.32 -10.13 5.13
C LEU A 134 -0.55 -10.11 6.64
N GLU A 135 0.03 -11.05 7.37
CA GLU A 135 -0.04 -11.10 8.84
C GLU A 135 0.53 -9.83 9.49
N ILE A 136 1.69 -9.36 8.99
CA ILE A 136 2.31 -8.12 9.46
C ILE A 136 1.37 -6.93 9.24
N ILE A 137 0.82 -6.79 8.03
CA ILE A 137 -0.10 -5.68 7.71
C ILE A 137 -1.38 -5.75 8.54
N TYR A 138 -1.90 -6.95 8.82
CA TYR A 138 -3.01 -7.13 9.75
C TYR A 138 -2.68 -6.68 11.17
N SER A 139 -1.49 -6.99 11.68
CA SER A 139 -1.05 -6.51 13.01
C SER A 139 -0.99 -4.98 13.03
N MET A 140 -0.34 -4.40 12.01
CA MET A 140 -0.25 -2.95 11.86
C MET A 140 -1.63 -2.28 11.82
N TRP A 141 -2.59 -2.86 11.08
CA TRP A 141 -3.97 -2.39 11.08
C TRP A 141 -4.60 -2.47 12.48
N LYS A 142 -4.49 -3.60 13.18
CA LYS A 142 -5.08 -3.77 14.53
C LYS A 142 -4.54 -2.75 15.52
N GLU A 143 -3.24 -2.50 15.50
CA GLU A 143 -2.53 -1.55 16.36
C GLU A 143 -2.91 -0.10 16.05
N ASN A 144 -3.06 0.24 14.76
CA ASN A 144 -3.19 1.62 14.31
C ASN A 144 -4.60 2.02 13.85
N LYS A 145 -5.59 1.11 13.87
CA LYS A 145 -6.95 1.37 13.35
C LYS A 145 -7.58 2.63 13.94
N LYS A 146 -7.34 2.93 15.22
CA LYS A 146 -7.88 4.13 15.88
C LYS A 146 -7.35 5.41 15.23
N LEU A 147 -6.09 5.43 14.83
CA LEU A 147 -5.47 6.57 14.14
C LEU A 147 -6.01 6.71 12.72
N VAL A 148 -6.19 5.59 12.02
CA VAL A 148 -6.73 5.59 10.65
C VAL A 148 -8.19 6.07 10.61
N LEU A 149 -8.96 5.80 11.67
CA LEU A 149 -10.40 6.11 11.74
C LEU A 149 -10.72 7.44 12.44
N SER A 150 -9.74 8.14 13.04
CA SER A 150 -10.01 9.37 13.78
C SER A 150 -10.20 10.59 12.89
N PHE A 151 -9.64 10.57 11.67
CA PHE A 151 -9.59 11.66 10.69
C PHE A 151 -9.01 12.99 11.21
N LYS A 152 -8.37 12.98 12.40
CA LYS A 152 -7.70 14.14 12.99
C LYS A 152 -6.33 14.33 12.36
N ASP A 153 -5.92 15.58 12.18
CA ASP A 153 -4.60 15.91 11.64
C ASP A 153 -3.46 15.36 12.52
N GLU A 154 -3.62 15.35 13.84
CA GLU A 154 -2.68 14.74 14.77
C GLU A 154 -2.47 13.25 14.48
N SER A 155 -3.55 12.48 14.29
CA SER A 155 -3.44 11.05 13.97
C SER A 155 -2.80 10.80 12.60
N LYS A 156 -3.02 11.70 11.63
CA LYS A 156 -2.30 11.66 10.35
C LYS A 156 -0.81 11.92 10.56
N ILE A 157 -0.45 12.88 11.40
CA ILE A 157 0.93 13.19 11.74
C ILE A 157 1.59 11.98 12.43
N ASP A 158 0.90 11.31 13.34
CA ASP A 158 1.40 10.08 13.98
C ASP A 158 1.69 8.98 12.96
N LEU A 159 0.78 8.75 12.00
CA LEU A 159 0.99 7.79 10.91
C LEU A 159 2.19 8.18 10.02
N ILE A 160 2.43 9.48 9.77
CA ILE A 160 3.61 9.98 9.06
C ILE A 160 4.89 9.72 9.87
N PHE A 161 4.85 9.93 11.19
CA PHE A 161 5.98 9.61 12.07
C PHE A 161 6.28 8.10 12.08
N PHE A 162 5.26 7.25 12.10
CA PHE A 162 5.47 5.80 12.01
C PHE A 162 6.02 5.38 10.65
N LEU A 163 5.52 5.98 9.56
CA LEU A 163 6.10 5.79 8.23
C LEU A 163 7.58 6.22 8.22
N TYR A 164 7.93 7.35 8.81
CA TYR A 164 9.33 7.78 8.93
C TYR A 164 10.18 6.77 9.72
N LYS A 165 9.71 6.35 10.89
CA LYS A 165 10.41 5.39 11.76
C LYS A 165 10.60 4.03 11.09
N SER A 166 9.68 3.59 10.22
CA SER A 166 9.77 2.27 9.58
C SER A 166 10.99 2.09 8.69
N PHE A 167 11.59 3.19 8.22
CA PHE A 167 12.79 3.17 7.39
C PHE A 167 13.99 3.89 8.02
N GLU A 168 13.88 4.38 9.25
CA GLU A 168 14.97 5.06 9.93
C GLU A 168 16.12 4.07 10.24
N LEU A 169 17.31 4.36 9.72
CA LEU A 169 18.50 3.50 9.85
C LEU A 169 19.44 3.93 11.00
N GLY A 170 18.94 4.67 12.00
CA GLY A 170 19.75 5.18 13.11
C GLY A 170 20.49 6.48 12.78
N ILE A 171 19.85 7.39 12.04
CA ILE A 171 20.38 8.73 11.77
C ILE A 171 20.06 9.62 12.96
N SER A 172 21.06 10.05 13.74
CA SER A 172 20.88 10.95 14.89
C SER A 172 20.96 12.44 14.54
N ASN A 173 21.26 12.78 13.28
CA ASN A 173 21.38 14.17 12.85
C ASN A 173 20.00 14.84 12.67
N LYS A 174 19.67 15.77 13.59
CA LYS A 174 18.39 16.51 13.62
C LYS A 174 18.03 17.19 12.29
N GLY A 175 19.01 17.76 11.57
CA GLY A 175 18.77 18.42 10.28
C GLY A 175 18.32 17.44 9.20
N ILE A 176 18.97 16.27 9.14
CA ILE A 176 18.62 15.20 8.20
C ILE A 176 17.25 14.61 8.55
N ILE A 177 16.96 14.39 9.83
CA ILE A 177 15.65 13.90 10.31
C ILE A 177 14.53 14.84 9.85
N LYS A 178 14.67 16.15 10.10
CA LYS A 178 13.69 17.17 9.69
C LYS A 178 13.45 17.17 8.18
N LYS A 179 14.53 17.12 7.39
CA LYS A 179 14.46 17.06 5.92
C LYS A 179 13.71 15.81 5.46
N ASN A 180 14.01 14.65 6.04
CA ASN A 180 13.35 13.40 5.68
C ASN A 180 11.86 13.42 6.02
N ILE A 181 11.48 13.89 7.21
CA ILE A 181 10.06 14.04 7.60
C ILE A 181 9.33 14.99 6.64
N SER A 182 9.96 16.11 6.25
CA SER A 182 9.38 17.04 5.28
C SER A 182 9.12 16.37 3.93
N VAL A 183 10.07 15.57 3.42
CA VAL A 183 9.89 14.79 2.17
C VAL A 183 8.77 13.76 2.32
N VAL A 184 8.71 13.03 3.43
CA VAL A 184 7.62 12.07 3.69
C VAL A 184 6.27 12.78 3.66
N ASN A 185 6.15 13.89 4.39
CA ASN A 185 4.92 14.66 4.47
C ASN A 185 4.50 15.20 3.09
N PHE A 186 5.46 15.65 2.27
CA PHE A 186 5.19 16.06 0.89
C PHE A 186 4.64 14.89 0.06
N SER A 187 5.30 13.72 0.08
CA SER A 187 4.87 12.53 -0.66
C SER A 187 3.46 12.07 -0.25
N VAL A 188 3.16 12.11 1.05
CA VAL A 188 1.82 11.80 1.58
C VAL A 188 0.79 12.82 1.12
N SER A 189 1.13 14.11 1.17
CA SER A 189 0.23 15.19 0.74
C SER A 189 -0.05 15.13 -0.76
N LYS A 190 0.96 14.82 -1.57
CA LYS A 190 0.82 14.59 -3.01
C LYS A 190 -0.14 13.43 -3.29
N ALA A 191 0.09 12.26 -2.70
CA ALA A 191 -0.77 11.09 -2.90
C ALA A 191 -2.23 11.32 -2.45
N LYS A 192 -2.44 12.13 -1.40
CA LYS A 192 -3.81 12.51 -0.97
C LYS A 192 -4.47 13.54 -1.89
N LYS A 193 -3.69 14.45 -2.50
CA LYS A 193 -4.19 15.42 -3.47
C LYS A 193 -4.52 14.75 -4.80
N GLU A 194 -3.68 13.82 -5.23
CA GLU A 194 -3.83 13.02 -6.45
C GLU A 194 -4.65 11.73 -6.21
N PHE A 195 -5.43 11.70 -5.12
CA PHE A 195 -6.27 10.56 -4.80
C PHE A 195 -7.22 10.24 -5.95
N ARG A 196 -7.35 8.95 -6.28
CA ARG A 196 -8.09 8.45 -7.44
C ARG A 196 -9.61 8.49 -7.24
N PHE A 197 -10.17 9.70 -7.24
CA PHE A 197 -11.62 9.92 -7.13
C PHE A 197 -12.41 9.37 -8.32
N ASP A 198 -11.78 9.26 -9.49
CA ASP A 198 -12.33 8.55 -10.65
C ASP A 198 -12.57 7.07 -10.33
N VAL A 199 -11.61 6.38 -9.71
CA VAL A 199 -11.74 4.99 -9.25
C VAL A 199 -12.85 4.87 -8.22
N LEU A 200 -12.88 5.74 -7.21
CA LEU A 200 -13.89 5.68 -6.15
C LEU A 200 -15.31 5.90 -6.72
N ARG A 201 -15.46 6.80 -7.69
CA ARG A 201 -16.74 7.04 -8.37
C ARG A 201 -17.23 5.82 -9.14
N GLU A 202 -16.34 5.20 -9.91
CA GLU A 202 -16.70 3.98 -10.66
C GLU A 202 -16.97 2.80 -9.72
N PHE A 203 -16.23 2.68 -8.61
CA PHE A 203 -16.55 1.72 -7.56
C PHE A 203 -17.97 1.92 -7.02
N LYS A 204 -18.33 3.14 -6.60
CA LYS A 204 -19.65 3.44 -6.03
C LYS A 204 -20.81 3.11 -6.98
N LYS A 205 -20.62 3.30 -8.30
CA LYS A 205 -21.64 2.96 -9.31
C LYS A 205 -21.87 1.46 -9.47
N ASN A 206 -20.85 0.64 -9.24
CA ASN A 206 -20.84 -0.79 -9.54
C ASN A 206 -20.73 -1.65 -8.26
N PHE A 207 -20.86 -1.05 -7.07
CA PHE A 207 -20.80 -1.75 -5.80
C PHE A 207 -22.23 -2.05 -5.32
N HIS A 208 -22.67 -3.28 -5.63
CA HIS A 208 -23.95 -3.85 -5.22
C HIS A 208 -23.72 -5.08 -4.35
#